data_AF-A0AAW3ZQL6-F1
#
_entry.id   AF-A0AAW3ZQL6-F1
#
_cell.length_a   1.000
_cell.length_b   1.000
_cell.length_c   1.000
_cell.angle_alpha   90.00
_cell.angle_beta   90.00
_cell.angle_gamma   90.00
#
_symmetry.space_group_name_H-M   'P 1'
#
loop_
_entity.id
_entity.type
_entity.pdbx_description
1 polymer ?
#
loop_
_entity_poly.entity_id
_entity_poly.type
_entity_poly.pdbx_seq_one_letter_code
_entity_poly.pdbx_strand_id
1 'polypeptide(L)'
;MGIFSKPFLYALCVCGFLAISLIGTGLKISSLAAANEILKDSNKELTKKADELTTDKATLKANLTNCDATLALQNEAIKTAAVKIDNTPPKEIERIKKIFVKDKSCEAELKAYKELFK
;
A
#
# COMPACT_ATOMS: atom_id res chain seq x y z
N MET A 1 -81.47 -31.88 8.17
CA MET A 1 -80.28 -31.99 7.28
C MET A 1 -79.03 -32.03 8.14
N GLY A 2 -78.53 -33.22 8.48
CA GLY A 2 -77.21 -33.39 9.10
C GLY A 2 -76.27 -33.95 8.04
N ILE A 3 -75.50 -33.08 7.36
CA ILE A 3 -74.84 -33.45 6.09
C ILE A 3 -73.51 -34.20 6.29
N PHE A 4 -72.98 -34.31 7.52
CA PHE A 4 -71.70 -34.99 7.75
C PHE A 4 -71.70 -35.94 8.94
N SER A 5 -71.14 -37.13 8.74
CA SER A 5 -70.96 -38.14 9.79
C SER A 5 -69.76 -37.79 10.69
N LYS A 6 -69.81 -38.16 11.97
CA LYS A 6 -68.69 -37.97 12.93
C LYS A 6 -67.31 -38.41 12.40
N PRO A 7 -67.16 -39.56 11.69
CA PRO A 7 -65.86 -39.94 11.12
C PRO A 7 -65.37 -39.00 10.01
N PHE A 8 -66.29 -38.40 9.24
CA PHE A 8 -65.93 -37.40 8.22
C PHE A 8 -65.34 -36.13 8.85
N LEU A 9 -65.94 -35.66 9.95
CA LEU A 9 -65.46 -34.48 10.66
C LEU A 9 -64.05 -34.70 11.26
N TYR A 10 -63.80 -35.90 11.80
CA TYR A 10 -62.50 -36.28 12.35
C TYR A 10 -61.40 -36.32 11.28
N ALA A 11 -61.70 -36.90 10.11
CA ALA A 11 -60.78 -36.93 8.98
C ALA A 11 -60.41 -35.52 8.50
N LEU A 12 -61.38 -34.60 8.42
CA LEU A 12 -61.14 -33.20 8.06
C LEU A 12 -60.18 -32.50 9.05
N CYS A 13 -60.39 -32.71 10.35
CA CYS A 13 -59.52 -32.15 11.39
C CYS A 13 -58.07 -32.67 11.28
N VAL A 14 -57.89 -33.99 11.15
CA VAL A 14 -56.55 -34.59 11.04
C VAL A 14 -55.83 -34.09 9.79
N CYS A 15 -56.51 -34.05 8.63
CA CYS A 15 -55.95 -33.50 7.40
C CYS A 15 -55.59 -32.01 7.54
N GLY A 16 -56.42 -31.22 8.22
CA GLY A 16 -56.15 -29.81 8.49
C GLY A 16 -54.88 -29.61 9.32
N PHE A 17 -54.70 -30.37 10.40
CA PHE A 17 -53.49 -30.30 11.23
C PHE A 17 -52.22 -30.71 10.46
N LEU A 18 -52.30 -31.77 9.64
CA LEU A 18 -51.18 -32.22 8.81
C LEU A 18 -50.80 -31.15 7.76
N ALA A 19 -51.79 -30.54 7.11
CA ALA A 19 -51.56 -29.49 6.12
C ALA A 19 -50.87 -28.26 6.75
N ILE A 20 -51.33 -27.81 7.92
CA ILE A 20 -50.73 -26.68 8.64
C ILE A 20 -49.27 -26.99 9.04
N SER A 21 -49.02 -28.22 9.52
CA SER A 21 -47.66 -28.67 9.87
C SER A 21 -46.72 -28.68 8.66
N LEU A 22 -47.17 -29.25 7.53
CA LEU A 22 -46.43 -29.29 6.27
C LEU A 22 -46.11 -27.89 5.75
N ILE A 23 -47.09 -26.98 5.74
CA ILE A 23 -46.90 -25.58 5.32
C ILE A 23 -45.84 -24.89 6.20
N GLY A 24 -45.93 -25.06 7.52
CA GLY A 24 -44.97 -24.48 8.46
C GLY A 24 -43.54 -24.99 8.25
N THR A 25 -43.37 -26.28 7.97
CA THR A 25 -42.05 -26.86 7.65
C THR A 25 -41.54 -26.41 6.29
N GLY A 26 -42.41 -26.33 5.28
CA GLY A 26 -42.04 -25.88 3.93
C GLY A 26 -41.54 -24.44 3.90
N LEU A 27 -42.17 -23.55 4.67
CA LEU A 27 -41.73 -22.15 4.78
C LEU A 27 -40.31 -22.05 5.40
N LYS A 28 -40.02 -22.84 6.44
CA LYS A 28 -38.70 -22.89 7.07
C LYS A 28 -37.62 -23.46 6.14
N ILE A 29 -37.96 -24.48 5.36
CA ILE A 29 -37.03 -25.07 4.38
C ILE A 29 -36.69 -24.03 3.29
N SER A 30 -37.70 -23.32 2.80
CA SER A 30 -37.51 -22.27 1.78
C SER A 30 -36.63 -21.12 2.30
N SER A 31 -36.88 -20.63 3.52
CA SER A 31 -36.05 -19.56 4.10
C SER A 31 -34.61 -20.01 4.36
N LEU A 32 -34.40 -21.26 4.79
CA LEU A 32 -33.07 -21.82 4.98
C LEU A 32 -32.33 -22.01 3.65
N ALA A 33 -33.02 -22.45 2.59
CA ALA A 33 -32.44 -22.55 1.25
C ALA A 33 -31.98 -21.18 0.73
N ALA A 34 -32.80 -20.14 0.92
CA ALA A 34 -32.42 -18.78 0.55
C ALA A 34 -31.20 -18.28 1.32
N ALA A 35 -31.13 -18.52 2.64
CA ALA A 35 -29.98 -18.17 3.46
C ALA A 35 -28.70 -18.90 3.04
N ASN A 36 -28.80 -20.18 2.67
CA ASN A 36 -27.67 -20.97 2.19
C ASN A 36 -27.12 -20.45 0.85
N GLU A 37 -27.97 -20.04 -0.09
CA GLU A 37 -27.49 -19.45 -1.34
C GLU A 37 -26.80 -18.10 -1.09
N ILE A 38 -27.34 -17.24 -0.21
CA ILE A 38 -26.69 -15.97 0.16
C ILE A 38 -25.31 -16.23 0.79
N LEU A 39 -25.20 -17.21 1.70
CA LEU A 39 -23.93 -17.57 2.32
C LEU A 39 -22.93 -18.14 1.32
N LYS A 40 -23.40 -18.94 0.36
CA LYS A 40 -22.57 -19.49 -0.72
C LYS A 40 -22.01 -18.40 -1.63
N ASP A 41 -22.85 -17.43 -2.02
CA ASP A 41 -22.41 -16.29 -2.83
C ASP A 41 -21.43 -15.41 -2.06
N SER A 42 -21.69 -15.15 -0.79
CA SER A 42 -20.79 -14.39 0.09
C SER A 42 -19.43 -15.09 0.24
N ASN A 43 -19.42 -16.42 0.42
CA ASN A 43 -18.20 -17.21 0.50
C ASN A 43 -17.43 -17.18 -0.83
N LYS A 44 -18.11 -17.25 -1.96
CA LYS A 44 -17.47 -17.14 -3.28
C LYS A 44 -16.81 -15.77 -3.47
N GLU A 45 -17.49 -14.69 -3.05
CA GLU A 45 -16.92 -13.33 -3.11
C GLU A 45 -15.71 -13.19 -2.18
N LEU A 46 -15.80 -13.70 -0.95
CA LEU A 46 -14.68 -13.67 0.01
C LEU A 46 -13.47 -14.45 -0.49
N THR A 47 -13.67 -15.65 -1.06
CA THR A 47 -12.59 -16.43 -1.66
C THR A 47 -11.93 -15.66 -2.80
N LYS A 48 -12.74 -15.06 -3.70
CA LYS A 48 -12.21 -14.24 -4.79
C LYS A 48 -11.36 -13.07 -4.26
N LYS A 49 -11.85 -12.35 -3.25
CA LYS A 49 -11.10 -11.25 -2.62
C LYS A 49 -9.81 -11.73 -1.94
N ALA A 50 -9.83 -12.91 -1.32
CA ALA A 50 -8.64 -13.51 -0.72
C ALA A 50 -7.58 -13.87 -1.77
N ASP A 51 -7.99 -14.40 -2.92
CA ASP A 51 -7.10 -14.71 -4.04
C ASP A 51 -6.50 -13.42 -4.66
N GLU A 52 -7.33 -12.39 -4.86
CA GLU A 52 -6.90 -11.07 -5.32
C GLU A 52 -5.86 -10.46 -4.36
N LEU A 53 -6.16 -10.41 -3.05
CA LEU A 53 -5.24 -9.90 -2.03
C LEU A 53 -3.93 -10.69 -1.98
N THR A 54 -3.99 -12.01 -2.17
CA THR A 54 -2.79 -12.85 -2.20
C THR A 54 -1.91 -12.51 -3.40
N THR A 55 -2.53 -12.29 -4.56
CA THR A 55 -1.85 -11.90 -5.80
C THR A 55 -1.24 -10.50 -5.68
N ASP A 56 -2.01 -9.54 -5.17
CA ASP A 56 -1.54 -8.16 -4.95
C ASP A 56 -0.37 -8.12 -3.96
N LYS A 57 -0.44 -8.91 -2.88
CA LYS A 57 0.64 -9.02 -1.91
C LYS A 57 1.92 -9.59 -2.54
N ALA A 58 1.81 -10.62 -3.37
CA ALA A 58 2.95 -11.18 -4.08
C ALA A 58 3.57 -10.17 -5.04
N THR A 59 2.72 -9.45 -5.78
CA THR A 59 3.14 -8.40 -6.73
C THR A 59 3.84 -7.24 -6.02
N LEU A 60 3.26 -6.74 -4.92
CA LEU A 60 3.85 -5.65 -4.16
C LEU A 60 5.20 -6.06 -3.54
N LYS A 61 5.31 -7.32 -3.06
CA LYS A 61 6.58 -7.86 -2.55
C LYS A 61 7.67 -7.91 -3.63
N ALA A 62 7.31 -8.36 -4.85
CA ALA A 62 8.23 -8.37 -5.97
C ALA A 62 8.68 -6.94 -6.35
N ASN A 63 7.74 -5.99 -6.41
CA ASN A 63 8.03 -4.59 -6.69
C ASN A 63 8.94 -3.95 -5.63
N LEU A 64 8.69 -4.23 -4.35
CA LEU A 64 9.52 -3.75 -3.25
C LEU A 64 10.95 -4.29 -3.37
N THR A 65 11.10 -5.59 -3.63
CA THR A 65 12.41 -6.23 -3.82
C THR A 65 13.18 -5.58 -4.99
N ASN A 66 12.50 -5.31 -6.10
CA ASN A 66 13.10 -4.65 -7.26
C ASN A 66 13.47 -3.18 -6.98
N CYS A 67 12.63 -2.47 -6.22
CA CYS A 67 12.90 -1.11 -5.78
C CYS A 67 14.14 -1.05 -4.89
N ASP A 68 14.24 -1.94 -3.90
CA ASP A 68 15.39 -2.03 -3.00
C ASP A 68 16.69 -2.32 -3.76
N ALA A 69 16.65 -3.24 -4.73
CA ALA A 69 17.80 -3.52 -5.59
C ALA A 69 18.20 -2.29 -6.43
N THR A 70 17.22 -1.58 -7.01
CA THR A 70 17.46 -0.37 -7.79
C THR A 70 18.05 0.75 -6.93
N LEU A 71 17.52 0.94 -5.72
CA LEU A 71 18.03 1.92 -4.75
C LEU A 71 19.47 1.60 -4.34
N ALA A 72 19.80 0.33 -4.12
CA ALA A 72 21.17 -0.09 -3.81
C ALA A 72 22.13 0.28 -4.96
N LEU A 73 21.77 -0.04 -6.20
CA LEU A 73 22.55 0.30 -7.39
C LEU A 73 22.73 1.82 -7.55
N GLN A 74 21.67 2.61 -7.35
CA GLN A 74 21.74 4.07 -7.41
C GLN A 74 22.65 4.63 -6.31
N ASN A 75 22.57 4.12 -5.09
CA ASN A 75 23.42 4.54 -3.99
C ASN A 75 24.90 4.23 -4.25
N GLU A 76 25.22 3.09 -4.85
CA GLU A 76 26.59 2.78 -5.28
C GLU A 76 27.08 3.69 -6.41
N ALA A 77 26.22 3.98 -7.38
CA ALA A 77 26.54 4.92 -8.46
C ALA A 77 26.80 6.33 -7.91
N ILE A 78 26.00 6.81 -6.96
CA ILE A 78 26.21 8.11 -6.28
C ILE A 78 27.55 8.11 -5.53
N LYS A 79 27.86 7.05 -4.77
CA LYS A 79 29.15 6.94 -4.07
C LYS A 79 30.34 6.97 -5.02
N THR A 80 30.20 6.33 -6.19
CA THR A 80 31.25 6.28 -7.22
C THR A 80 31.40 7.63 -7.92
N ALA A 81 30.28 8.32 -8.18
CA ALA A 81 30.26 9.65 -8.80
C ALA A 81 30.61 10.78 -7.82
N ALA A 82 30.63 10.50 -6.51
CA ALA A 82 30.97 11.47 -5.49
C ALA A 82 32.42 11.94 -5.67
N VAL A 83 32.58 13.15 -6.21
CA VAL A 83 33.87 13.82 -6.28
C VAL A 83 34.29 14.18 -4.88
N LYS A 84 35.45 13.69 -4.44
CA LYS A 84 36.09 14.17 -3.21
C LYS A 84 36.47 15.62 -3.44
N ILE A 85 35.69 16.54 -2.88
CA ILE A 85 36.04 17.94 -2.83
C ILE A 85 37.18 18.07 -1.84
N ASP A 86 38.38 18.32 -2.36
CA ASP A 86 39.48 18.77 -1.54
C ASP A 86 39.19 20.22 -1.12
N ASN A 87 38.85 20.40 0.16
CA ASN A 87 38.62 21.72 0.74
C ASN A 87 39.92 22.46 1.04
N THR A 88 41.08 21.91 0.63
CA THR A 88 42.36 22.62 0.72
C THR A 88 42.26 23.89 -0.12
N PRO A 89 42.39 25.08 0.49
CA PRO A 89 42.39 26.32 -0.24
C PRO A 89 43.49 26.29 -1.32
N PRO A 90 43.24 26.77 -2.54
CA PRO A 90 44.29 26.93 -3.53
C PRO A 90 45.44 27.73 -2.93
N LYS A 91 46.69 27.35 -3.27
CA LYS A 91 47.89 28.04 -2.77
C LYS A 91 47.85 29.54 -3.10
N GLU A 92 47.17 29.93 -4.18
CA GLU A 92 46.89 31.33 -4.50
C GLU A 92 46.10 32.04 -3.38
N ILE A 93 45.08 31.42 -2.79
CA ILE A 93 44.26 32.03 -1.72
C ILE A 93 45.12 32.23 -0.46
N GLU A 94 45.98 31.27 -0.11
CA GLU A 94 46.90 31.44 1.01
C GLU A 94 47.96 32.50 0.75
N ARG A 95 48.44 32.62 -0.50
CA ARG A 95 49.39 33.67 -0.91
C ARG A 95 48.76 35.05 -0.82
N ILE A 96 47.54 35.21 -1.32
CA ILE A 96 46.80 36.49 -1.28
C ILE A 96 46.58 36.94 0.16
N LYS A 97 46.24 36.02 1.08
CA LYS A 97 46.10 36.34 2.53
C LYS A 97 47.39 36.89 3.17
N LYS A 98 48.57 36.57 2.62
CA LYS A 98 49.87 37.04 3.12
C LYS A 98 50.25 38.41 2.55
N ILE A 99 49.64 38.85 1.45
CA ILE A 99 49.86 40.16 0.86
C ILE A 99 49.09 41.18 1.68
N PHE A 100 49.80 41.92 2.52
CA PHE A 100 49.23 42.92 3.42
C PHE A 100 49.79 44.31 3.10
N VAL A 101 48.92 45.24 2.71
CA VAL A 101 49.29 46.65 2.47
C VAL A 101 49.09 47.43 3.77
N LYS A 102 50.17 47.57 4.54
CA LYS A 102 50.16 48.33 5.81
C LYS A 102 50.26 49.84 5.61
N ASP A 103 50.96 50.24 4.55
CA ASP A 103 51.21 51.64 4.18
C ASP A 103 50.49 51.95 2.85
N LYS A 104 49.75 53.06 2.79
CA LYS A 104 48.93 53.46 1.63
C LYS A 104 49.69 54.36 0.64
N SER A 105 51.01 54.39 0.73
CA SER A 105 51.83 55.05 -0.27
C SER A 105 51.68 54.35 -1.64
N CYS A 106 51.72 55.13 -2.72
CA CYS A 106 51.53 54.64 -4.08
C CYS A 106 52.53 53.52 -4.44
N GLU A 107 53.76 53.60 -3.93
CA GLU A 107 54.78 52.56 -4.13
C GLU A 107 54.49 51.26 -3.39
N ALA A 108 53.95 51.34 -2.16
CA ALA A 108 53.57 50.16 -1.37
C ALA A 108 52.37 49.42 -2.01
N GLU A 109 51.38 50.17 -2.49
CA GLU A 109 50.24 49.62 -3.23
C GLU A 109 50.68 48.96 -4.56
N LEU A 110 51.54 49.63 -5.33
CA LEU A 110 52.06 49.09 -6.59
C LEU A 110 52.86 47.79 -6.39
N LYS A 111 53.64 47.72 -5.31
CA LYS A 111 54.42 46.51 -4.97
C LYS A 111 53.52 45.35 -4.59
N ALA A 112 52.53 45.56 -3.72
CA ALA A 112 51.56 44.55 -3.34
C ALA A 112 50.73 44.07 -4.54
N TYR A 113 50.33 45.00 -5.43
CA TYR A 113 49.64 44.65 -6.67
C TYR A 113 50.49 43.75 -7.57
N LYS A 114 51.78 44.04 -7.73
CA LYS A 114 52.71 43.19 -8.50
C LYS A 114 52.89 41.80 -7.88
N GLU A 115 52.81 41.68 -6.56
CA GLU A 115 52.92 40.40 -5.84
C GLU A 115 51.66 39.51 -5.99
N LEU A 116 50.49 40.07 -6.32
CA LEU A 116 49.27 39.29 -6.59
C LEU A 116 49.36 38.45 -7.88
N PHE A 117 50.19 38.87 -8.84
CA PHE A 117 50.29 38.27 -10.18
C PHE A 117 51.62 37.53 -10.44
N LYS A 118 52.45 37.32 -9.42
CA LYS A 118 53.64 36.46 -9.48
C LYS A 118 53.30 35.04 -9.05
#